data_AF-A0A6B2UYC4-F1
#
_entry.id   AF-A0A6B2UYC4-F1
#
_cell.length_a   1.000
_cell.length_b   1.000
_cell.length_c   1.000
_cell.angle_alpha   90.00
_cell.angle_beta   90.00
_cell.angle_gamma   90.00
#
_symmetry.space_group_name_H-M   'P 1'
#
loop_
_entity.id
_entity.type
_entity.pdbx_description
1 polymer ?
#
loop_
_entity_poly.entity_id
_entity_poly.type
_entity_poly.pdbx_seq_one_letter_code
_entity_poly.pdbx_strand_id
1 'polypeptide(L)'
;PATPLRLEPDWPAGLPEGGRHGFAPADRDRLDAALPALAEHVRAALPEGGGRLLVLGTEELMYAPLRLAEAVETRAPQWDVRFSTTTRSPVLAVDDPGYAIRTALTFPAHDDPADGPGPRYTYNVAGAGFDAILLVTDAAGDTPALHAPGGLLDTLAGHTPHLLYAALPHHAPRVPRPRTAPEDTLLPAPLRGPAFSSYPAEDVGWLLQDLSDTPLEAPTEEREEAIQSGGAHYAESLPVEYQPTPAYQRLYHEALEASAARVATAVGTVTETVLAERSPRPVLVSLARAGTPVGVLMRRWARERHGIDVPHYAVSIVRGRGIDANALRWLAAHHDPRDVVFVDGWTGKGAITRELAEAVRDFPGFDPEIAVLADPGSCVRTYGTREDFLIPSACLNSTVSGLISRTVLRADLVGPHDFHGAKFYRELAGADVSNAFVDTIAARFAEVAETVGRRVKELAGSDRAPTWEGWRAVERLSEEYGINDVNLVKPGVGETTRVLLRRVPWRIVARRGAGADLDHIRLLAEQRGVPVEETDDLPYTCVGLIHPRYTRGATGADGKAVHLA
;
A
#
# COMPACT_ATOMS: atom_id res chain seq x y z
N PRO A 1 28.18 25.78 -30.64
CA PRO A 1 27.50 24.59 -30.08
C PRO A 1 26.81 23.80 -31.20
N ALA A 2 26.94 22.47 -31.19
CA ALA A 2 26.19 21.60 -32.11
C ALA A 2 24.69 21.68 -31.81
N THR A 3 23.84 21.61 -32.85
CA THR A 3 22.40 21.46 -32.66
C THR A 3 22.09 19.98 -32.43
N PRO A 4 21.44 19.58 -31.30
CA PRO A 4 21.08 18.19 -31.06
C PRO A 4 20.15 17.66 -32.15
N LEU A 5 20.47 16.50 -32.71
CA LEU A 5 19.61 15.78 -33.66
C LEU A 5 18.95 14.58 -32.96
N ARG A 6 17.62 14.54 -32.95
CA ARG A 6 16.84 13.41 -32.43
C ARG A 6 16.95 12.22 -33.38
N LEU A 7 17.23 11.05 -32.82
CA LEU A 7 17.09 9.76 -33.47
C LEU A 7 15.86 9.05 -32.92
N GLU A 8 15.11 8.42 -33.82
CA GLU A 8 13.99 7.54 -33.49
C GLU A 8 14.41 6.11 -33.82
N PRO A 9 15.17 5.44 -32.92
CA PRO A 9 15.49 4.04 -33.12
C PRO A 9 14.21 3.21 -33.19
N ASP A 10 14.13 2.28 -34.14
CA ASP A 10 13.03 1.32 -34.26
C ASP A 10 13.14 0.25 -33.17
N TRP A 11 12.95 0.69 -31.92
CA TRP A 11 13.10 -0.14 -30.74
C TRP A 11 11.97 -1.18 -30.71
N PRO A 12 12.28 -2.49 -30.54
CA PRO A 12 11.27 -3.53 -30.61
C PRO A 12 10.11 -3.29 -29.62
N ALA A 13 8.89 -3.34 -30.14
CA ALA A 13 7.70 -3.15 -29.31
C ALA A 13 7.66 -4.12 -28.12
N GLY A 14 7.53 -3.59 -26.91
CA GLY A 14 7.47 -4.41 -25.70
C GLY A 14 8.79 -5.09 -25.32
N LEU A 15 9.94 -4.60 -25.80
CA LEU A 15 11.25 -4.96 -25.26
C LEU A 15 11.64 -3.96 -24.16
N PRO A 16 11.94 -4.41 -22.93
CA PRO A 16 12.43 -3.53 -21.87
C PRO A 16 13.74 -2.83 -22.25
N GLU A 17 13.84 -1.53 -21.95
CA GLU A 17 15.04 -0.71 -22.14
C GLU A 17 16.13 -0.99 -21.10
N GLY A 18 15.77 -1.63 -19.97
CA GLY A 18 16.69 -1.99 -18.91
C GLY A 18 16.05 -2.85 -17.82
N GLY A 19 16.82 -3.17 -16.77
CA GLY A 19 16.38 -4.05 -15.68
C GLY A 19 15.32 -3.47 -14.73
N ARG A 20 15.00 -2.17 -14.86
CA ARG A 20 14.08 -1.43 -13.96
C ARG A 20 12.69 -2.09 -13.85
N HIS A 21 12.22 -2.72 -14.93
CA HIS A 21 10.91 -3.39 -15.00
C HIS A 21 11.02 -4.90 -15.28
N GLY A 22 12.19 -5.48 -15.02
CA GLY A 22 12.54 -6.86 -15.37
C GLY A 22 13.17 -6.97 -16.76
N PHE A 23 14.20 -7.81 -16.88
CA PHE A 23 14.89 -8.10 -18.13
C PHE A 23 15.25 -9.59 -18.17
N ALA A 24 14.47 -10.38 -18.91
CA ALA A 24 14.62 -11.83 -18.96
C ALA A 24 15.60 -12.28 -20.07
N PRO A 25 16.06 -13.55 -20.06
CA PRO A 25 16.85 -14.10 -21.17
C PRO A 25 16.18 -13.92 -22.55
N ALA A 26 14.85 -14.07 -22.63
CA ALA A 26 14.12 -13.85 -23.88
C ALA A 26 14.15 -12.38 -24.35
N ASP A 27 14.22 -11.42 -23.43
CA ASP A 27 14.39 -10.00 -23.77
C ASP A 27 15.80 -9.74 -24.29
N ARG A 28 16.82 -10.40 -23.72
CA ARG A 28 18.18 -10.37 -24.25
C ARG A 28 18.21 -10.85 -25.70
N ASP A 29 17.61 -12.00 -26.00
CA ASP A 29 17.59 -12.56 -27.35
C ASP A 29 16.91 -11.62 -28.36
N ARG A 30 15.82 -10.96 -27.93
CA ARG A 30 15.11 -9.96 -28.74
C ARG A 30 15.93 -8.69 -28.96
N LEU A 31 16.63 -8.21 -27.94
CA LEU A 31 17.56 -7.09 -28.07
C LEU A 31 18.69 -7.45 -29.04
N ASP A 32 19.32 -8.60 -28.86
CA ASP A 32 20.43 -9.08 -29.69
C ASP A 32 20.03 -9.17 -31.17
N ALA A 33 18.79 -9.59 -31.46
CA ALA A 33 18.25 -9.61 -32.82
C ALA A 33 18.02 -8.21 -33.41
N ALA A 34 17.69 -7.21 -32.58
CA ALA A 34 17.38 -5.85 -33.02
C ALA A 34 18.62 -4.94 -33.16
N LEU A 35 19.67 -5.20 -32.36
CA LEU A 35 20.89 -4.39 -32.30
C LEU A 35 21.53 -4.09 -33.67
N PRO A 36 21.63 -5.01 -34.64
CA PRO A 36 22.21 -4.69 -35.96
C PRO A 36 21.46 -3.60 -36.71
N ALA A 37 20.12 -3.59 -36.64
CA ALA A 37 19.29 -2.58 -37.30
C ALA A 37 19.36 -1.23 -36.56
N LEU A 38 19.34 -1.26 -35.23
CA LEU A 38 19.51 -0.08 -34.39
C LEU A 38 20.87 0.59 -34.62
N ALA A 39 21.94 -0.21 -34.70
CA ALA A 39 23.28 0.26 -34.98
C ALA A 39 23.42 0.85 -36.40
N GLU A 40 22.74 0.26 -37.40
CA GLU A 40 22.70 0.84 -38.75
C GLU A 40 22.01 2.20 -38.77
N HIS A 41 20.94 2.38 -37.99
CA HIS A 41 20.25 3.65 -37.86
C HIS A 41 21.18 4.72 -37.28
N VAL A 42 21.91 4.40 -36.21
CA VAL A 42 22.92 5.30 -35.64
C VAL A 42 24.03 5.60 -36.65
N ARG A 43 24.57 4.57 -37.32
CA ARG A 43 25.63 4.73 -38.34
C ARG A 43 25.20 5.67 -39.47
N ALA A 44 23.95 5.56 -39.93
CA ALA A 44 23.42 6.39 -41.00
C ALA A 44 23.28 7.87 -40.61
N ALA A 45 23.17 8.16 -39.31
CA ALA A 45 23.12 9.53 -38.79
C ALA A 45 24.51 10.12 -38.46
N LEU A 46 25.56 9.31 -38.49
CA LEU A 46 26.93 9.76 -38.26
C LEU A 46 27.56 10.33 -39.55
N PRO A 47 28.49 11.29 -39.42
CA PRO A 47 29.26 11.80 -40.55
C PRO A 47 30.04 10.72 -41.32
N GLU A 48 30.23 10.95 -42.61
CA GLU A 48 31.12 10.13 -43.43
C GLU A 48 32.59 10.37 -43.04
N GLY A 49 33.43 9.32 -43.09
CA GLY A 49 34.87 9.43 -42.86
C GLY A 49 35.39 8.87 -41.51
N GLY A 50 34.50 8.54 -40.57
CA GLY A 50 34.88 7.99 -39.27
C GLY A 50 35.31 9.06 -38.25
N GLY A 51 35.67 8.63 -37.03
CA GLY A 51 35.99 9.55 -35.93
C GLY A 51 35.86 8.90 -34.56
N ARG A 52 35.83 9.71 -33.50
CA ARG A 52 35.57 9.24 -32.12
C ARG A 52 34.11 9.48 -31.75
N LEU A 53 33.40 8.40 -31.40
CA LEU A 53 32.01 8.45 -30.95
C LEU A 53 31.94 8.17 -29.46
N LEU A 54 31.24 9.01 -28.70
CA LEU A 54 30.80 8.68 -27.35
C LEU A 54 29.33 8.27 -27.36
N VAL A 55 29.02 7.06 -26.92
CA VAL A 55 27.66 6.68 -26.53
C VAL A 55 27.52 6.89 -25.03
N LEU A 56 26.63 7.81 -24.64
CA LEU A 56 26.43 8.23 -23.27
C LEU A 56 25.04 7.78 -22.79
N GLY A 57 25.01 6.86 -21.80
CA GLY A 57 23.77 6.50 -21.09
C GLY A 57 23.47 7.45 -19.93
N THR A 58 22.26 7.41 -19.41
CA THR A 58 21.85 8.22 -18.24
C THR A 58 21.70 7.38 -16.99
N GLU A 59 22.50 7.66 -15.95
CA GLU A 59 22.41 7.03 -14.62
C GLU A 59 22.08 5.53 -14.63
N GLU A 60 20.84 5.16 -14.34
CA GLU A 60 20.37 3.77 -14.23
C GLU A 60 20.16 3.08 -15.60
N LEU A 61 20.13 3.84 -16.71
CA LEU A 61 20.04 3.35 -18.09
C LEU A 61 21.44 3.15 -18.69
N MET A 62 22.11 2.06 -18.29
CA MET A 62 23.47 1.76 -18.75
C MET A 62 23.51 0.63 -19.79
N TYR A 63 22.66 -0.39 -19.61
CA TYR A 63 22.77 -1.64 -20.35
C TYR A 63 22.45 -1.48 -21.85
N ALA A 64 21.26 -0.98 -22.20
CA ALA A 64 20.88 -0.80 -23.60
C ALA A 64 21.84 0.13 -24.37
N PRO A 65 22.27 1.29 -23.82
CA PRO A 65 23.26 2.14 -24.47
C PRO A 65 24.63 1.46 -24.66
N LEU A 66 25.09 0.66 -23.70
CA LEU A 66 26.32 -0.13 -23.84
C LEU A 66 26.20 -1.15 -24.99
N ARG A 67 25.10 -1.92 -25.02
CA ARG A 67 24.85 -2.90 -26.09
C ARG A 67 24.76 -2.24 -27.47
N LEU A 68 24.15 -1.06 -27.54
CA LEU A 68 24.11 -0.26 -28.76
C LEU A 68 25.51 0.22 -29.17
N ALA A 69 26.34 0.65 -28.22
CA ALA A 69 27.73 1.04 -28.49
C ALA A 69 28.55 -0.10 -29.11
N GLU A 70 28.47 -1.31 -28.54
CA GLU A 70 29.12 -2.52 -29.07
C GLU A 70 28.64 -2.84 -30.51
N ALA A 71 27.34 -2.72 -30.75
CA ALA A 71 26.75 -2.99 -32.06
C ALA A 71 27.17 -1.93 -33.10
N VAL A 72 27.24 -0.65 -32.70
CA VAL A 72 27.73 0.44 -33.56
C VAL A 72 29.21 0.27 -33.87
N GLU A 73 30.04 -0.10 -32.90
CA GLU A 73 31.47 -0.39 -33.12
C GLU A 73 31.65 -1.50 -34.17
N THR A 74 30.86 -2.57 -34.06
CA THR A 74 30.85 -3.67 -35.04
C THR A 74 30.40 -3.21 -36.43
N ARG A 75 29.39 -2.33 -36.50
CA ARG A 75 28.75 -1.91 -37.74
C ARG A 75 29.49 -0.75 -38.45
N ALA A 76 30.26 0.01 -37.70
CA ALA A 76 30.93 1.24 -38.13
C ALA A 76 32.42 1.23 -37.70
N PRO A 77 33.24 0.29 -38.20
CA PRO A 77 34.61 0.07 -37.73
C PRO A 77 35.56 1.26 -37.96
N GLN A 78 35.15 2.24 -38.77
CA GLN A 78 35.85 3.51 -38.93
C GLN A 78 35.68 4.48 -37.73
N TRP A 79 34.87 4.12 -36.73
CA TRP A 79 34.63 4.90 -35.52
C TRP A 79 35.29 4.26 -34.28
N ASP A 80 36.07 5.03 -33.51
CA ASP A 80 36.50 4.68 -32.14
C ASP A 80 35.33 4.94 -31.19
N VAL A 81 34.55 3.89 -30.92
CA VAL A 81 33.36 3.98 -30.08
C VAL A 81 33.74 3.83 -28.61
N ARG A 82 33.37 4.83 -27.81
CA ARG A 82 33.50 4.83 -26.35
C ARG A 82 32.11 4.82 -25.71
N PHE A 83 32.03 4.19 -24.55
CA PHE A 83 30.82 4.17 -23.74
C PHE A 83 31.08 4.86 -22.39
N SER A 84 30.12 5.64 -21.92
CA SER A 84 30.11 6.20 -20.57
C SER A 84 28.68 6.45 -20.10
N THR A 85 28.53 6.92 -18.87
CA THR A 85 27.24 7.25 -18.27
C THR A 85 27.29 8.57 -17.51
N THR A 86 26.13 9.17 -17.31
CA THR A 86 25.99 10.23 -16.31
C THR A 86 25.92 9.64 -14.90
N THR A 87 26.21 10.44 -13.88
CA THR A 87 26.14 10.01 -12.48
C THR A 87 25.77 11.15 -11.53
N ARG A 88 25.28 10.75 -10.35
CA ARG A 88 25.01 11.61 -9.19
C ARG A 88 26.24 11.86 -8.34
N SER A 89 27.22 10.96 -8.43
CA SER A 89 28.40 10.96 -7.57
C SER A 89 29.35 12.10 -7.95
N PRO A 90 29.63 13.06 -7.04
CA PRO A 90 30.62 14.12 -7.27
C PRO A 90 32.02 13.55 -7.08
N VAL A 91 32.66 13.17 -8.18
CA VAL A 91 34.06 12.74 -8.22
C VAL A 91 34.92 13.97 -8.48
N LEU A 92 35.99 14.12 -7.70
CA LEU A 92 36.97 15.17 -7.92
C LEU A 92 37.62 14.98 -9.29
N ALA A 93 37.59 15.98 -10.17
CA ALA A 93 38.33 15.96 -11.41
C ALA A 93 39.71 16.61 -11.23
N VAL A 94 40.77 15.89 -11.58
CA VAL A 94 42.15 16.38 -11.51
C VAL A 94 42.82 16.12 -12.84
N ASP A 95 43.27 17.19 -13.52
CA ASP A 95 43.97 17.08 -14.80
C ASP A 95 45.43 16.61 -14.61
N ASP A 96 45.59 15.37 -14.15
CA ASP A 96 46.86 14.70 -13.92
C ASP A 96 46.91 13.37 -14.71
N PRO A 97 47.99 13.07 -15.45
CA PRO A 97 48.12 11.82 -16.20
C PRO A 97 48.01 10.54 -15.36
N GLY A 98 48.30 10.59 -14.05
CA GLY A 98 48.16 9.50 -13.09
C GLY A 98 46.76 9.36 -12.49
N TYR A 99 45.82 10.24 -12.83
CA TYR A 99 44.46 10.24 -12.29
C TYR A 99 43.41 9.96 -13.38
N ALA A 100 42.44 9.09 -13.05
CA ALA A 100 41.51 8.55 -14.06
C ALA A 100 40.43 9.55 -14.51
N ILE A 101 40.06 10.52 -13.67
CA ILE A 101 39.00 11.49 -13.93
C ILE A 101 39.61 12.89 -14.07
N ARG A 102 39.82 13.32 -15.31
CA ARG A 102 40.56 14.56 -15.63
C ARG A 102 39.67 15.77 -15.85
N THR A 103 38.42 15.55 -16.27
CA THR A 103 37.45 16.63 -16.48
C THR A 103 36.07 16.22 -15.98
N ALA A 104 35.29 17.18 -15.50
CA ALA A 104 33.89 17.01 -15.15
C ALA A 104 33.02 18.05 -15.86
N LEU A 105 31.92 17.60 -16.45
CA LEU A 105 30.82 18.45 -16.88
C LEU A 105 29.70 18.33 -15.85
N THR A 106 29.12 19.45 -15.45
CA THR A 106 28.05 19.52 -14.47
C THR A 106 26.81 20.15 -15.10
N PHE A 107 25.66 19.53 -14.88
CA PHE A 107 24.37 19.95 -15.41
C PHE A 107 23.27 19.65 -14.37
N PRO A 108 22.10 20.31 -14.40
CA PRO A 108 21.01 20.00 -13.50
C PRO A 108 20.41 18.62 -13.82
N ALA A 109 19.87 17.95 -12.80
CA ALA A 109 19.03 16.77 -13.01
C ALA A 109 17.86 17.08 -13.96
N HIS A 110 17.51 16.09 -14.78
CA HIS A 110 16.58 16.22 -15.89
C HIS A 110 15.39 15.25 -15.83
N ASP A 111 15.33 14.39 -14.81
CA ASP A 111 14.46 13.20 -14.77
C ASP A 111 13.77 13.03 -13.41
N ASP A 112 13.55 14.15 -12.69
CA ASP A 112 12.90 14.20 -11.37
C ASP A 112 13.31 13.06 -10.41
N PRO A 113 14.60 12.96 -10.09
CA PRO A 113 15.16 11.81 -9.39
C PRO A 113 14.73 11.81 -7.92
N ALA A 114 14.65 10.61 -7.31
CA ALA A 114 14.16 10.42 -5.95
C ALA A 114 14.98 11.13 -4.86
N ASP A 115 16.23 11.50 -5.16
CA ASP A 115 17.11 12.27 -4.27
C ASP A 115 16.92 13.79 -4.40
N GLY A 116 15.93 14.24 -5.18
CA GLY A 116 15.56 15.63 -5.37
C GLY A 116 16.39 16.33 -6.45
N PRO A 117 16.10 17.62 -6.73
CA PRO A 117 16.85 18.38 -7.72
C PRO A 117 18.31 18.53 -7.27
N GLY A 118 19.25 18.23 -8.15
CA GLY A 118 20.67 18.30 -7.82
C GLY A 118 21.56 18.25 -9.06
N PRO A 119 22.85 18.58 -8.92
CA PRO A 119 23.80 18.48 -10.03
C PRO A 119 23.99 17.01 -10.43
N ARG A 120 24.22 16.82 -11.72
CA ARG A 120 24.62 15.58 -12.36
C ARG A 120 25.93 15.79 -13.09
N TYR A 121 26.67 14.71 -13.24
CA TYR A 121 28.03 14.75 -13.74
C TYR A 121 28.22 13.78 -14.89
N THR A 122 29.02 14.19 -15.86
CA THR A 122 29.68 13.27 -16.81
C THR A 122 31.15 13.62 -16.88
N TYR A 123 32.00 12.59 -16.97
CA TYR A 123 33.44 12.73 -16.79
C TYR A 123 34.20 12.43 -18.08
N ASN A 124 35.37 13.05 -18.24
CA ASN A 124 36.26 12.87 -19.38
C ASN A 124 35.61 13.09 -20.75
N VAL A 125 34.59 13.95 -20.83
CA VAL A 125 33.97 14.38 -22.09
C VAL A 125 34.63 15.67 -22.60
N ALA A 126 34.85 16.63 -21.70
CA ALA A 126 35.49 17.89 -22.06
C ALA A 126 36.92 17.66 -22.53
N GLY A 127 37.28 18.19 -23.71
CA GLY A 127 38.64 18.08 -24.25
C GLY A 127 39.02 16.68 -24.74
N ALA A 128 38.09 15.70 -24.73
CA ALA A 128 38.36 14.34 -25.21
C ALA A 128 38.36 14.22 -26.74
N GLY A 129 37.95 15.26 -27.48
CA GLY A 129 37.98 15.26 -28.93
C GLY A 129 37.00 14.25 -29.55
N PHE A 130 35.76 14.20 -29.05
CA PHE A 130 34.70 13.39 -29.64
C PHE A 130 34.12 14.10 -30.87
N ASP A 131 34.23 13.46 -32.03
CA ASP A 131 33.65 13.92 -33.29
C ASP A 131 32.13 13.78 -33.29
N ALA A 132 31.59 12.82 -32.53
CA ALA A 132 30.17 12.69 -32.28
C ALA A 132 29.87 12.24 -30.84
N ILE A 133 28.74 12.69 -30.30
CA ILE A 133 28.17 12.18 -29.04
C ILE A 133 26.74 11.73 -29.31
N LEU A 134 26.41 10.49 -28.91
CA LEU A 134 25.05 9.97 -28.87
C LEU A 134 24.61 9.84 -27.41
N LEU A 135 23.71 10.72 -26.98
CA LEU A 135 23.02 10.56 -25.70
C LEU A 135 21.86 9.56 -25.85
N VAL A 136 21.79 8.56 -24.98
CA VAL A 136 20.67 7.62 -24.93
C VAL A 136 20.02 7.71 -23.55
N THR A 137 18.76 8.11 -23.54
CA THR A 137 17.91 8.17 -22.35
C THR A 137 16.66 7.33 -22.53
N ASP A 138 15.85 7.17 -21.49
CA ASP A 138 14.52 6.57 -21.58
C ASP A 138 13.47 7.66 -21.85
N ALA A 139 12.27 7.27 -22.26
CA ALA A 139 11.21 8.23 -22.55
C ALA A 139 10.80 9.08 -21.33
N ALA A 140 11.07 8.61 -20.10
CA ALA A 140 10.82 9.39 -18.89
C ALA A 140 11.91 10.46 -18.66
N GLY A 141 13.14 10.23 -19.13
CA GLY A 141 14.26 11.18 -19.10
C GLY A 141 14.26 12.23 -20.22
N ASP A 142 13.43 12.09 -21.27
CA ASP A 142 13.25 13.08 -22.35
C ASP A 142 12.33 14.24 -21.92
N THR A 143 12.69 14.94 -20.84
CA THR A 143 11.89 16.04 -20.25
C THR A 143 12.30 17.42 -20.80
N PRO A 144 11.50 18.48 -20.61
CA PRO A 144 11.92 19.84 -20.94
C PRO A 144 13.25 20.28 -20.31
N ALA A 145 13.62 19.73 -19.14
CA ALA A 145 14.88 20.05 -18.46
C ALA A 145 16.12 19.47 -19.18
N LEU A 146 15.97 18.34 -19.87
CA LEU A 146 17.02 17.79 -20.75
C LEU A 146 17.41 18.78 -21.86
N HIS A 147 16.42 19.49 -22.40
CA HIS A 147 16.51 20.41 -23.54
C HIS A 147 16.77 21.87 -23.16
N ALA A 148 16.65 22.22 -21.89
CA ALA A 148 16.76 23.60 -21.41
C ALA A 148 18.20 24.15 -21.61
N PRO A 149 18.38 25.48 -21.75
CA PRO A 149 19.70 26.11 -21.65
C PRO A 149 20.39 25.73 -20.33
N GLY A 150 21.65 25.30 -20.40
CA GLY A 150 22.39 24.74 -19.27
C GLY A 150 22.01 23.30 -18.89
N GLY A 151 21.05 22.68 -19.57
CA GLY A 151 20.71 21.27 -19.46
C GLY A 151 21.76 20.36 -20.10
N LEU A 152 21.53 19.04 -20.05
CA LEU A 152 22.53 18.06 -20.53
C LEU A 152 22.82 18.21 -22.03
N LEU A 153 21.81 18.38 -22.89
CA LEU A 153 22.05 18.53 -24.33
C LEU A 153 22.82 19.80 -24.66
N ASP A 154 22.48 20.92 -24.03
CA ASP A 154 23.20 22.19 -24.21
C ASP A 154 24.65 22.08 -23.71
N THR A 155 24.86 21.39 -22.59
CA THR A 155 26.20 21.12 -22.04
C THR A 155 27.04 20.28 -23.01
N LEU A 156 26.49 19.19 -23.56
CA LEU A 156 27.20 18.32 -24.52
C LEU A 156 27.46 19.01 -25.87
N ALA A 157 26.57 19.90 -26.30
CA ALA A 157 26.70 20.63 -27.57
C ALA A 157 27.97 21.50 -27.64
N GLY A 158 28.56 21.85 -26.49
CA GLY A 158 29.85 22.55 -26.40
C GLY A 158 31.08 21.67 -26.67
N HIS A 159 30.93 20.34 -26.71
CA HIS A 159 32.05 19.39 -26.68
C HIS A 159 32.13 18.45 -27.88
N THR A 160 31.24 18.61 -28.87
CA THR A 160 31.26 17.83 -30.10
C THR A 160 30.69 18.65 -31.27
N PRO A 161 31.16 18.43 -32.51
CA PRO A 161 30.52 19.02 -33.69
C PRO A 161 29.22 18.30 -34.08
N HIS A 162 28.99 17.06 -33.63
CA HIS A 162 27.81 16.26 -33.97
C HIS A 162 27.17 15.66 -32.72
N LEU A 163 26.08 16.27 -32.25
CA LEU A 163 25.31 15.79 -31.11
C LEU A 163 24.03 15.09 -31.57
N LEU A 164 23.90 13.82 -31.21
CA LEU A 164 22.75 12.96 -31.44
C LEU A 164 22.10 12.64 -30.10
N TYR A 165 20.78 12.45 -30.07
CA TYR A 165 20.12 11.88 -28.89
C TYR A 165 18.97 10.93 -29.26
N ALA A 166 18.75 9.90 -28.44
CA ALA A 166 17.66 8.95 -28.60
C ALA A 166 16.97 8.72 -27.25
N ALA A 167 15.63 8.73 -27.27
CA ALA A 167 14.80 8.35 -26.13
C ALA A 167 14.20 6.96 -26.39
N LEU A 168 14.61 5.96 -25.61
CA LEU A 168 14.08 4.61 -25.71
C LEU A 168 12.66 4.56 -25.12
N PRO A 169 11.70 3.90 -25.78
CA PRO A 169 10.34 3.83 -25.27
C PRO A 169 10.32 3.13 -23.91
N HIS A 170 9.60 3.72 -22.96
CA HIS A 170 9.44 3.16 -21.62
C HIS A 170 8.64 1.86 -21.66
N HIS A 171 9.23 0.75 -21.21
CA HIS A 171 8.53 -0.52 -21.11
C HIS A 171 7.76 -0.65 -19.79
N ALA A 172 6.44 -0.48 -19.86
CA ALA A 172 5.53 -0.99 -18.85
C ALA A 172 5.02 -2.38 -19.29
N PRO A 173 5.16 -3.45 -18.47
CA PRO A 173 4.70 -4.78 -18.85
C PRO A 173 3.19 -4.78 -19.15
N ARG A 174 2.83 -5.06 -20.41
CA ARG A 174 1.44 -5.22 -20.85
C ARG A 174 0.92 -6.60 -20.45
N VAL A 175 0.05 -6.65 -19.44
CA VAL A 175 -0.89 -7.76 -19.31
C VAL A 175 -1.90 -7.64 -20.46
N PRO A 176 -2.17 -8.70 -21.28
CA PRO A 176 -3.09 -8.57 -22.40
C PRO A 176 -4.54 -8.40 -21.91
N ARG A 177 -5.21 -7.31 -22.31
CA ARG A 177 -6.67 -7.17 -22.23
C ARG A 177 -7.24 -6.67 -23.57
N PRO A 178 -8.49 -7.04 -23.91
CA PRO A 178 -9.07 -6.76 -25.22
C PRO A 178 -9.41 -5.26 -25.39
N ARG A 179 -9.17 -4.76 -26.60
CA ARG A 179 -9.41 -3.38 -27.06
C ARG A 179 -10.87 -2.97 -26.86
N THR A 180 -11.11 -1.85 -26.16
CA THR A 180 -12.06 -0.75 -26.50
C THR A 180 -12.24 0.24 -25.33
N ALA A 181 -11.48 1.35 -25.30
CA ALA A 181 -11.88 2.64 -24.73
C ALA A 181 -10.75 3.70 -24.92
N PRO A 182 -11.05 5.02 -24.99
CA PRO A 182 -10.08 6.10 -25.22
C PRO A 182 -9.17 6.39 -24.01
N GLU A 183 -8.00 6.99 -24.28
CA GLU A 183 -6.79 7.03 -23.43
C GLU A 183 -6.81 7.91 -22.16
N ASP A 184 -7.94 8.47 -21.71
CA ASP A 184 -7.95 9.38 -20.55
C ASP A 184 -8.37 8.76 -19.20
N THR A 185 -8.76 7.49 -19.13
CA THR A 185 -9.05 6.81 -17.84
C THR A 185 -8.91 5.29 -17.97
N LEU A 186 -7.75 4.73 -17.61
CA LEU A 186 -7.57 3.27 -17.53
C LEU A 186 -7.16 2.84 -16.13
N LEU A 187 -7.86 3.33 -15.10
CA LEU A 187 -7.78 2.73 -13.78
C LEU A 187 -8.35 1.30 -13.84
N PRO A 188 -7.70 0.29 -13.24
CA PRO A 188 -8.13 -1.10 -13.32
C PRO A 188 -9.59 -1.30 -12.87
N ALA A 189 -10.30 -2.23 -13.50
CA ALA A 189 -11.58 -2.66 -12.98
C ALA A 189 -11.41 -3.36 -11.62
N PRO A 190 -12.34 -3.22 -10.67
CA PRO A 190 -12.26 -3.87 -9.36
C PRO A 190 -12.12 -5.39 -9.50
N LEU A 191 -11.23 -5.99 -8.71
CA LEU A 191 -11.12 -7.44 -8.61
C LEU A 191 -12.34 -8.02 -7.88
N ARG A 192 -12.63 -9.31 -8.13
CA ARG A 192 -13.84 -9.99 -7.67
C ARG A 192 -13.54 -11.44 -7.33
N GLY A 193 -14.30 -12.02 -6.40
CA GLY A 193 -14.30 -13.45 -6.16
C GLY A 193 -14.90 -14.24 -7.34
N PRO A 194 -14.58 -15.54 -7.50
CA PRO A 194 -13.63 -16.30 -6.70
C PRO A 194 -12.16 -16.11 -7.14
N ALA A 195 -11.92 -15.29 -8.17
CA ALA A 195 -10.57 -15.06 -8.70
C ALA A 195 -9.69 -14.33 -7.67
N PHE A 196 -10.27 -13.37 -6.96
CA PHE A 196 -9.63 -12.59 -5.90
C PHE A 196 -10.60 -12.41 -4.73
N SER A 197 -10.31 -13.07 -3.61
CA SER A 197 -11.17 -13.25 -2.43
C SER A 197 -12.15 -14.43 -2.49
N SER A 198 -12.49 -14.93 -1.30
CA SER A 198 -13.54 -15.93 -1.09
C SER A 198 -14.95 -15.34 -0.96
N TYR A 199 -15.10 -14.02 -0.82
CA TYR A 199 -16.42 -13.40 -0.91
C TYR A 199 -17.00 -13.51 -2.33
N PRO A 200 -18.31 -13.70 -2.48
CA PRO A 200 -18.98 -13.65 -3.79
C PRO A 200 -18.70 -12.33 -4.53
N ALA A 201 -18.68 -12.37 -5.87
CA ALA A 201 -18.39 -11.21 -6.71
C ALA A 201 -19.35 -10.03 -6.46
N GLU A 202 -20.60 -10.35 -6.13
CA GLU A 202 -21.67 -9.41 -5.82
C GLU A 202 -21.52 -8.75 -4.43
N ASP A 203 -20.79 -9.39 -3.50
CA ASP A 203 -20.68 -8.91 -2.12
C ASP A 203 -19.66 -7.77 -1.99
N VAL A 204 -18.58 -7.79 -2.79
CA VAL A 204 -17.52 -6.76 -2.74
C VAL A 204 -16.74 -6.64 -4.05
N GLY A 205 -16.38 -5.41 -4.42
CA GLY A 205 -15.39 -5.12 -5.46
C GLY A 205 -14.09 -4.63 -4.84
N TRP A 206 -12.96 -5.25 -5.16
CA TRP A 206 -11.69 -4.86 -4.59
C TRP A 206 -11.00 -3.84 -5.50
N LEU A 207 -10.89 -2.60 -5.03
CA LEU A 207 -10.05 -1.57 -5.65
C LEU A 207 -8.63 -1.74 -5.11
N LEU A 208 -8.04 -2.90 -5.44
CA LEU A 208 -6.71 -3.34 -5.05
C LEU A 208 -6.04 -4.01 -6.25
N GLN A 209 -4.71 -4.00 -6.26
CA GLN A 209 -3.92 -4.80 -7.19
C GLN A 209 -3.69 -6.21 -6.62
N ASP A 210 -3.76 -7.24 -7.47
CA ASP A 210 -3.48 -8.62 -7.06
C ASP A 210 -1.95 -8.85 -7.01
N LEU A 211 -1.44 -9.09 -5.81
CA LEU A 211 -0.03 -9.44 -5.54
C LEU A 211 0.13 -10.88 -5.05
N SER A 212 -0.86 -11.75 -5.28
CA SER A 212 -0.89 -13.12 -4.74
C SER A 212 0.35 -13.93 -5.11
N ASP A 213 0.93 -13.70 -6.29
CA ASP A 213 2.09 -14.44 -6.79
C ASP A 213 3.43 -13.81 -6.40
N THR A 214 3.42 -12.68 -5.68
CA THR A 214 4.63 -11.97 -5.24
C THR A 214 5.09 -12.46 -3.87
N PRO A 215 6.35 -12.85 -3.64
CA PRO A 215 6.82 -13.22 -2.31
C PRO A 215 6.93 -11.98 -1.41
N LEU A 216 5.98 -11.84 -0.48
CA LEU A 216 5.84 -10.65 0.39
C LEU A 216 5.93 -10.98 1.88
N GLU A 217 5.75 -12.25 2.22
CA GLU A 217 5.81 -12.75 3.57
C GLU A 217 7.25 -12.83 4.06
N ALA A 218 7.54 -12.16 5.17
CA ALA A 218 8.82 -12.26 5.86
C ALA A 218 8.63 -12.62 7.35
N PRO A 219 9.58 -13.36 7.97
CA PRO A 219 9.57 -13.65 9.40
C PRO A 219 9.47 -12.39 10.26
N THR A 220 8.82 -12.49 11.43
CA THR A 220 8.57 -11.36 12.33
C THR A 220 9.86 -10.64 12.74
N GLU A 221 10.93 -11.38 13.01
CA GLU A 221 12.21 -10.84 13.49
C GLU A 221 12.92 -9.99 12.43
N GLU A 222 12.91 -10.42 11.16
CA GLU A 222 13.46 -9.67 10.03
C GLU A 222 12.66 -8.40 9.75
N ARG A 223 11.33 -8.45 9.93
CA ARG A 223 10.45 -7.28 9.76
C ARG A 223 10.63 -6.26 10.89
N GLU A 224 10.77 -6.70 12.13
CA GLU A 224 11.00 -5.79 13.27
C GLU A 224 12.35 -5.07 13.13
N GLU A 225 13.39 -5.75 12.67
CA GLU A 225 14.71 -5.18 12.42
C GLU A 225 14.70 -4.15 11.26
N ALA A 226 14.02 -4.45 10.16
CA ALA A 226 13.87 -3.52 9.02
C ALA A 226 13.02 -2.27 9.36
N ILE A 227 11.98 -2.42 10.18
CA ILE A 227 11.14 -1.30 10.63
C ILE A 227 11.88 -0.44 11.67
N GLN A 228 12.58 -1.07 12.63
CA GLN A 228 13.29 -0.34 13.69
C GLN A 228 14.56 0.37 13.20
N SER A 229 15.21 -0.15 12.15
CA SER A 229 16.35 0.51 11.49
C SER A 229 15.93 1.65 10.55
N GLY A 230 14.62 1.89 10.37
CA GLY A 230 14.08 2.92 9.49
C GLY A 230 14.16 2.57 7.98
N GLY A 231 14.54 1.33 7.65
CA GLY A 231 14.74 0.88 6.27
C GLY A 231 13.47 0.40 5.55
N ALA A 232 12.36 0.17 6.26
CA ALA A 232 11.10 -0.27 5.66
C ALA A 232 9.84 0.15 6.44
N HIS A 233 8.75 0.46 5.73
CA HIS A 233 7.44 0.69 6.34
C HIS A 233 6.67 -0.64 6.54
N TYR A 234 5.78 -0.73 7.53
CA TYR A 234 5.06 -1.99 7.82
C TYR A 234 4.18 -2.50 6.67
N ALA A 235 3.83 -1.60 5.74
CA ALA A 235 3.02 -1.87 4.56
C ALA A 235 3.85 -2.38 3.36
N GLU A 236 5.17 -2.47 3.48
CA GLU A 236 6.06 -2.94 2.41
C GLU A 236 6.33 -4.45 2.48
N SER A 237 5.94 -5.10 3.58
CA SER A 237 6.05 -6.56 3.76
C SER A 237 4.89 -7.12 4.58
N LEU A 238 4.51 -8.36 4.27
CA LEU A 238 3.46 -9.06 4.98
C LEU A 238 4.05 -9.98 6.05
N PRO A 239 3.38 -10.13 7.21
CA PRO A 239 3.75 -11.16 8.16
C PRO A 239 3.24 -12.49 7.63
N VAL A 240 3.91 -13.59 7.99
CA VAL A 240 3.34 -14.93 7.80
C VAL A 240 1.98 -14.99 8.50
N GLU A 241 0.96 -15.45 7.77
CA GLU A 241 -0.41 -15.47 8.28
C GLU A 241 -0.55 -16.53 9.37
N TYR A 242 -1.03 -16.09 10.55
CA TYR A 242 -1.13 -16.97 11.71
C TYR A 242 -2.23 -18.00 11.51
N GLN A 243 -1.87 -19.28 11.54
CA GLN A 243 -2.83 -20.36 11.54
C GLN A 243 -3.27 -20.67 12.99
N PRO A 244 -4.56 -20.48 13.32
CA PRO A 244 -5.06 -20.68 14.67
C PRO A 244 -5.00 -22.15 15.08
N THR A 245 -4.73 -22.40 16.37
CA THR A 245 -4.84 -23.75 16.94
C THR A 245 -6.30 -24.20 16.98
N PRO A 246 -6.58 -25.53 17.04
CA PRO A 246 -7.95 -26.03 17.19
C PRO A 246 -8.68 -25.48 18.43
N ALA A 247 -7.96 -25.21 19.52
CA ALA A 247 -8.53 -24.57 20.70
C ALA A 247 -8.97 -23.13 20.42
N TYR A 248 -8.17 -22.38 19.66
CA TYR A 248 -8.50 -21.01 19.28
C TYR A 248 -9.66 -20.95 18.27
N GLN A 249 -9.74 -21.91 17.35
CA GLN A 249 -10.90 -22.04 16.46
C GLN A 249 -12.20 -22.28 17.24
N ARG A 250 -12.18 -23.10 18.29
CA ARG A 250 -13.36 -23.27 19.18
C ARG A 250 -13.76 -21.97 19.85
N LEU A 251 -12.81 -21.23 20.42
CA LEU A 251 -13.07 -19.91 21.02
C LEU A 251 -13.71 -18.95 20.01
N TYR A 252 -13.26 -18.98 18.76
CA TYR A 252 -13.87 -18.19 17.69
C TYR A 252 -15.33 -18.61 17.43
N HIS A 253 -15.61 -19.90 17.29
CA HIS A 253 -16.98 -20.38 17.04
C HIS A 253 -17.93 -20.06 18.19
N GLU A 254 -17.48 -20.25 19.43
CA GLU A 254 -18.25 -19.90 20.64
C GLU A 254 -18.52 -18.39 20.70
N ALA A 255 -17.51 -17.56 20.44
CA ALA A 255 -17.66 -16.11 20.38
C ALA A 255 -18.61 -15.66 19.26
N LEU A 256 -18.56 -16.31 18.09
CA LEU A 256 -19.44 -16.02 16.97
C LEU A 256 -20.90 -16.28 17.34
N GLU A 257 -21.21 -17.48 17.85
CA GLU A 257 -22.58 -17.81 18.24
C GLU A 257 -23.11 -16.92 19.37
N ALA A 258 -22.28 -16.64 20.38
CA ALA A 258 -22.68 -15.81 21.52
C ALA A 258 -22.91 -14.34 21.15
N SER A 259 -22.18 -13.81 20.16
CA SER A 259 -22.23 -12.38 19.80
C SER A 259 -23.02 -12.09 18.51
N ALA A 260 -23.47 -13.11 17.76
CA ALA A 260 -24.09 -12.95 16.45
C ALA A 260 -25.25 -11.93 16.44
N ALA A 261 -26.19 -12.04 17.38
CA ALA A 261 -27.33 -11.11 17.48
C ALA A 261 -26.89 -9.68 17.85
N ARG A 262 -25.86 -9.52 18.68
CA ARG A 262 -25.30 -8.21 19.07
C ARG A 262 -24.61 -7.54 17.88
N VAL A 263 -23.84 -8.30 17.11
CA VAL A 263 -23.21 -7.83 15.87
C VAL A 263 -24.27 -7.49 14.82
N ALA A 264 -25.26 -8.35 14.61
CA ALA A 264 -26.39 -8.09 13.70
C ALA A 264 -27.14 -6.80 14.07
N THR A 265 -27.38 -6.58 15.37
CA THR A 265 -28.00 -5.33 15.86
C THR A 265 -27.13 -4.11 15.52
N ALA A 266 -25.82 -4.19 15.72
CA ALA A 266 -24.90 -3.10 15.39
C ALA A 266 -24.84 -2.84 13.88
N VAL A 267 -24.80 -3.89 13.05
CA VAL A 267 -24.87 -3.80 11.57
C VAL A 267 -26.14 -3.09 11.13
N GLY A 268 -27.30 -3.54 11.62
CA GLY A 268 -28.57 -2.92 11.26
C GLY A 268 -28.62 -1.47 11.70
N THR A 269 -28.18 -1.17 12.93
CA THR A 269 -28.17 0.19 13.48
C THR A 269 -27.32 1.14 12.62
N VAL A 270 -26.09 0.76 12.26
CA VAL A 270 -25.23 1.62 11.43
C VAL A 270 -25.77 1.74 10.00
N THR A 271 -26.34 0.66 9.44
CA THR A 271 -26.90 0.66 8.08
C THR A 271 -28.11 1.59 7.98
N GLU A 272 -29.08 1.46 8.89
CA GLU A 272 -30.27 2.31 8.93
C GLU A 272 -29.90 3.79 9.19
N THR A 273 -28.91 4.05 10.05
CA THR A 273 -28.41 5.41 10.30
C THR A 273 -27.81 6.02 9.02
N VAL A 274 -27.01 5.24 8.27
CA VAL A 274 -26.43 5.69 6.99
C VAL A 274 -27.53 5.98 5.96
N LEU A 275 -28.51 5.08 5.81
CA LEU A 275 -29.62 5.24 4.86
C LEU A 275 -30.50 6.46 5.20
N ALA A 276 -30.65 6.78 6.48
CA ALA A 276 -31.46 7.91 6.93
C ALA A 276 -30.74 9.26 6.79
N GLU A 277 -29.43 9.32 7.00
CA GLU A 277 -28.70 10.58 7.20
C GLU A 277 -27.72 10.97 6.09
N ARG A 278 -27.18 9.99 5.34
CA ARG A 278 -26.12 10.24 4.35
C ARG A 278 -26.68 10.32 2.94
N SER A 279 -27.07 9.17 2.41
CA SER A 279 -27.58 9.04 1.05
C SER A 279 -28.65 7.95 1.04
N PRO A 280 -29.77 8.14 0.32
CA PRO A 280 -30.76 7.09 0.11
C PRO A 280 -30.24 5.97 -0.80
N ARG A 281 -29.09 6.15 -1.47
CA ARG A 281 -28.42 5.17 -2.33
C ARG A 281 -26.90 5.20 -2.11
N PRO A 282 -26.43 4.81 -0.92
CA PRO A 282 -25.02 4.95 -0.59
C PRO A 282 -24.14 4.04 -1.45
N VAL A 283 -22.89 4.42 -1.61
CA VAL A 283 -21.82 3.57 -2.14
C VAL A 283 -20.91 3.22 -0.96
N LEU A 284 -21.00 1.99 -0.48
CA LEU A 284 -20.22 1.54 0.66
C LEU A 284 -18.77 1.34 0.23
N VAL A 285 -17.84 1.95 0.95
CA VAL A 285 -16.40 1.83 0.70
C VAL A 285 -15.72 1.35 1.98
N SER A 286 -15.52 0.04 2.09
CA SER A 286 -14.88 -0.54 3.27
C SER A 286 -13.36 -0.34 3.26
N LEU A 287 -12.81 -0.03 4.42
CA LEU A 287 -11.37 0.02 4.62
C LEU A 287 -10.84 -1.40 4.87
N ALA A 288 -9.98 -1.86 3.96
CA ALA A 288 -9.42 -3.20 4.04
C ALA A 288 -8.52 -3.34 5.28
N ARG A 289 -8.64 -4.38 6.10
CA ARG A 289 -9.55 -5.55 5.97
C ARG A 289 -10.75 -5.52 6.90
N ALA A 290 -10.63 -4.82 8.03
CA ALA A 290 -11.56 -4.91 9.13
C ALA A 290 -12.97 -4.42 8.75
N GLY A 291 -13.06 -3.43 7.86
CA GLY A 291 -14.32 -2.92 7.34
C GLY A 291 -15.00 -3.86 6.35
N THR A 292 -14.29 -4.75 5.67
CA THR A 292 -14.85 -5.51 4.55
C THR A 292 -16.00 -6.43 4.96
N PRO A 293 -15.89 -7.27 6.02
CA PRO A 293 -17.02 -8.05 6.50
C PRO A 293 -18.22 -7.19 6.91
N VAL A 294 -17.97 -5.98 7.44
CA VAL A 294 -19.03 -5.04 7.82
C VAL A 294 -19.74 -4.49 6.58
N GLY A 295 -19.00 -4.06 5.55
CA GLY A 295 -19.59 -3.59 4.30
C GLY A 295 -20.44 -4.68 3.61
N VAL A 296 -20.00 -5.94 3.63
CA VAL A 296 -20.79 -7.09 3.15
C VAL A 296 -22.08 -7.24 3.95
N LEU A 297 -22.00 -7.19 5.29
CA LEU A 297 -23.16 -7.30 6.17
C LEU A 297 -24.14 -6.14 6.01
N MET A 298 -23.66 -4.90 5.85
CA MET A 298 -24.49 -3.72 5.59
C MET A 298 -25.23 -3.83 4.25
N ARG A 299 -24.55 -4.28 3.19
CA ARG A 299 -25.18 -4.54 1.88
C ARG A 299 -26.28 -5.59 2.00
N ARG A 300 -26.01 -6.70 2.70
CA ARG A 300 -27.01 -7.77 2.93
C ARG A 300 -28.20 -7.28 3.75
N TRP A 301 -27.97 -6.47 4.78
CA TRP A 301 -29.04 -5.85 5.58
C TRP A 301 -29.93 -4.96 4.70
N ALA A 302 -29.34 -4.05 3.93
CA ALA A 302 -30.08 -3.16 3.03
C ALA A 302 -30.91 -3.94 2.01
N ARG A 303 -30.36 -5.03 1.45
CA ARG A 303 -31.08 -5.91 0.54
C ARG A 303 -32.24 -6.63 1.21
N GLU A 304 -32.03 -7.20 2.39
CA GLU A 304 -33.07 -7.97 3.10
C GLU A 304 -34.20 -7.09 3.62
N ARG A 305 -33.88 -5.92 4.19
CA ARG A 305 -34.86 -5.05 4.83
C ARG A 305 -35.58 -4.12 3.86
N HIS A 306 -34.87 -3.66 2.83
CA HIS A 306 -35.38 -2.61 1.93
C HIS A 306 -35.44 -3.03 0.46
N GLY A 307 -34.88 -4.19 0.10
CA GLY A 307 -34.78 -4.60 -1.30
C GLY A 307 -33.83 -3.73 -2.14
N ILE A 308 -32.95 -2.96 -1.49
CA ILE A 308 -32.03 -2.04 -2.16
C ILE A 308 -30.69 -2.73 -2.37
N ASP A 309 -30.20 -2.67 -3.60
CA ASP A 309 -28.84 -3.12 -3.93
C ASP A 309 -27.86 -1.95 -3.79
N VAL A 310 -26.96 -2.05 -2.81
CA VAL A 310 -26.05 -0.96 -2.41
C VAL A 310 -24.63 -1.30 -2.86
N PRO A 311 -24.03 -0.60 -3.86
CA PRO A 311 -22.67 -0.87 -4.31
C PRO A 311 -21.68 -0.93 -3.15
N HIS A 312 -20.78 -1.93 -3.17
CA HIS A 312 -19.78 -2.10 -2.13
C HIS A 312 -18.40 -2.35 -2.75
N TYR A 313 -17.44 -1.52 -2.35
CA TYR A 313 -16.03 -1.64 -2.71
C TYR A 313 -15.16 -1.71 -1.46
N ALA A 314 -14.02 -2.38 -1.56
CA ALA A 314 -12.97 -2.37 -0.54
C ALA A 314 -11.74 -1.64 -1.07
N VAL A 315 -11.18 -0.74 -0.26
CA VAL A 315 -10.03 0.11 -0.61
C VAL A 315 -8.92 -0.01 0.44
N SER A 316 -7.70 0.32 0.04
CA SER A 316 -6.58 0.41 0.98
C SER A 316 -6.53 1.76 1.68
N ILE A 317 -6.22 1.72 2.97
CA ILE A 317 -5.71 2.86 3.73
C ILE A 317 -4.49 2.39 4.55
N VAL A 318 -3.42 3.16 4.54
CA VAL A 318 -2.18 2.86 5.24
C VAL A 318 -1.86 4.03 6.15
N ARG A 319 -1.77 3.78 7.45
CA ARG A 319 -1.46 4.83 8.43
C ARG A 319 -0.12 5.48 8.12
N GLY A 320 -0.07 6.81 8.12
CA GLY A 320 1.11 7.60 7.77
C GLY A 320 1.41 7.65 6.28
N ARG A 321 0.57 7.06 5.43
CA ARG A 321 0.68 7.07 3.96
C ARG A 321 -0.65 7.45 3.28
N GLY A 322 -1.76 7.54 4.01
CA GLY A 322 -3.07 7.89 3.49
C GLY A 322 -3.85 6.74 2.85
N ILE A 323 -4.99 7.12 2.27
CA ILE A 323 -5.87 6.27 1.47
C ILE A 323 -5.35 6.17 0.04
N ASP A 324 -5.68 5.08 -0.65
CA ASP A 324 -5.35 4.91 -2.07
C ASP A 324 -6.03 5.99 -2.94
N ALA A 325 -5.22 6.93 -3.43
CA ALA A 325 -5.63 8.02 -4.29
C ALA A 325 -6.24 7.55 -5.63
N ASN A 326 -5.73 6.45 -6.19
CA ASN A 326 -6.24 5.91 -7.44
C ASN A 326 -7.61 5.26 -7.21
N ALA A 327 -7.83 4.61 -6.07
CA ALA A 327 -9.15 4.11 -5.69
C ALA A 327 -10.17 5.25 -5.56
N LEU A 328 -9.79 6.38 -4.95
CA LEU A 328 -10.67 7.56 -4.88
C LEU A 328 -10.98 8.16 -6.26
N ARG A 329 -9.98 8.27 -7.16
CA ARG A 329 -10.22 8.70 -8.55
C ARG A 329 -11.16 7.75 -9.28
N TRP A 330 -11.00 6.45 -9.09
CA TRP A 330 -11.89 5.44 -9.67
C TRP A 330 -13.32 5.63 -9.16
N LEU A 331 -13.49 5.77 -7.84
CA LEU A 331 -14.80 6.00 -7.22
C LEU A 331 -15.47 7.27 -7.76
N ALA A 332 -14.75 8.39 -7.83
CA ALA A 332 -15.26 9.65 -8.36
C ALA A 332 -15.61 9.59 -9.86
N ALA A 333 -14.94 8.74 -10.63
CA ALA A 333 -15.23 8.53 -12.04
C ALA A 333 -16.47 7.66 -12.30
N HIS A 334 -16.86 6.83 -11.33
CA HIS A 334 -17.95 5.84 -11.49
C HIS A 334 -19.18 6.13 -10.62
N HIS A 335 -19.04 6.94 -9.57
CA HIS A 335 -20.07 7.26 -8.58
C HIS A 335 -19.99 8.74 -8.22
N ASP A 336 -21.08 9.29 -7.67
CA ASP A 336 -21.03 10.60 -7.03
C ASP A 336 -20.24 10.50 -5.71
N PRO A 337 -19.14 11.26 -5.53
CA PRO A 337 -18.37 11.23 -4.28
C PRO A 337 -19.22 11.50 -3.01
N ARG A 338 -20.33 12.22 -3.15
CA ARG A 338 -21.25 12.53 -2.02
C ARG A 338 -22.06 11.34 -1.56
N ASP A 339 -22.23 10.33 -2.42
CA ASP A 339 -22.92 9.08 -2.07
C ASP A 339 -21.96 8.07 -1.39
N VAL A 340 -20.65 8.32 -1.42
CA VAL A 340 -19.65 7.43 -0.84
C VAL A 340 -19.68 7.49 0.68
N VAL A 341 -19.78 6.31 1.31
CA VAL A 341 -19.73 6.14 2.75
C VAL A 341 -18.60 5.19 3.10
N PHE A 342 -17.56 5.72 3.75
CA PHE A 342 -16.44 4.91 4.24
C PHE A 342 -16.88 4.05 5.44
N VAL A 343 -16.47 2.78 5.45
CA VAL A 343 -16.88 1.78 6.45
C VAL A 343 -15.67 1.08 7.09
N ASP A 344 -15.65 0.96 8.41
CA ASP A 344 -14.65 0.14 9.13
C ASP A 344 -15.27 -0.73 10.25
N GLY A 345 -14.49 -1.71 10.74
CA GLY A 345 -14.90 -2.68 11.74
C GLY A 345 -15.01 -2.13 13.16
N TRP A 346 -13.99 -1.44 13.64
CA TRP A 346 -14.03 -0.81 14.96
C TRP A 346 -13.05 0.36 15.02
N THR A 347 -13.31 1.32 15.92
CA THR A 347 -12.35 2.38 16.23
C THR A 347 -12.15 2.51 17.73
N GLY A 348 -10.91 2.30 18.18
CA GLY A 348 -10.55 2.42 19.59
C GLY A 348 -10.17 3.85 19.96
N LYS A 349 -9.19 4.43 19.25
CA LYS A 349 -8.67 5.79 19.52
C LYS A 349 -8.74 6.73 18.31
N GLY A 350 -9.48 6.38 17.26
CA GLY A 350 -9.72 7.26 16.12
C GLY A 350 -8.51 7.50 15.21
N ALA A 351 -7.51 6.60 15.21
CA ALA A 351 -6.34 6.76 14.34
C ALA A 351 -6.71 6.75 12.85
N ILE A 352 -7.52 5.78 12.41
CA ILE A 352 -8.01 5.71 11.03
C ILE A 352 -8.99 6.85 10.72
N THR A 353 -9.80 7.28 11.68
CA THR A 353 -10.68 8.44 11.53
C THR A 353 -9.89 9.70 11.15
N ARG A 354 -8.77 9.97 11.83
CA ARG A 354 -7.90 11.13 11.50
C ARG A 354 -7.19 10.94 10.16
N GLU A 355 -6.64 9.75 9.91
CA GLU A 355 -5.94 9.42 8.66
C GLU A 355 -6.85 9.60 7.44
N LEU A 356 -8.09 9.09 7.52
CA LEU A 356 -9.08 9.23 6.44
C LEU A 356 -9.42 10.71 6.21
N ALA A 357 -9.74 11.44 7.28
CA ALA A 357 -10.10 12.85 7.18
C ALA A 357 -8.97 13.69 6.56
N GLU A 358 -7.71 13.36 6.84
CA GLU A 358 -6.56 13.96 6.18
C GLU A 358 -6.46 13.55 4.71
N ALA A 359 -6.54 12.26 4.42
CA ALA A 359 -6.28 11.74 3.08
C ALA A 359 -7.34 12.13 2.04
N VAL A 360 -8.58 12.41 2.45
CA VAL A 360 -9.63 12.85 1.53
C VAL A 360 -9.68 14.36 1.30
N ARG A 361 -8.85 15.16 2.00
CA ARG A 361 -8.85 16.64 1.83
C ARG A 361 -8.63 17.08 0.39
N ASP A 362 -7.81 16.34 -0.35
CA ASP A 362 -7.45 16.66 -1.73
C ASP A 362 -8.47 16.10 -2.76
N PHE A 363 -9.55 15.44 -2.29
CA PHE A 363 -10.58 14.82 -3.12
C PHE A 363 -11.94 15.46 -2.84
N PRO A 364 -12.31 16.55 -3.55
CA PRO A 364 -13.54 17.27 -3.28
C PRO A 364 -14.77 16.39 -3.49
N GLY A 365 -15.75 16.53 -2.60
CA GLY A 365 -17.03 15.83 -2.65
C GLY A 365 -17.11 14.57 -1.79
N PHE A 366 -15.98 13.96 -1.41
CA PHE A 366 -15.98 12.88 -0.43
C PHE A 366 -16.20 13.41 0.98
N ASP A 367 -17.09 12.76 1.73
CA ASP A 367 -17.30 13.04 3.15
C ASP A 367 -16.21 12.34 4.00
N PRO A 368 -15.42 13.06 4.81
CA PRO A 368 -14.38 12.47 5.64
C PRO A 368 -14.92 11.64 6.81
N GLU A 369 -16.21 11.72 7.13
CA GLU A 369 -16.79 10.99 8.25
C GLU A 369 -16.95 9.49 7.94
N ILE A 370 -16.25 8.66 8.70
CA ILE A 370 -16.35 7.21 8.62
C ILE A 370 -17.52 6.65 9.44
N ALA A 371 -18.20 5.63 8.91
CA ALA A 371 -19.16 4.80 9.63
C ALA A 371 -18.46 3.53 10.16
N VAL A 372 -18.70 3.16 11.42
CA VAL A 372 -18.07 1.98 12.01
C VAL A 372 -19.06 1.06 12.70
N LEU A 373 -18.79 -0.25 12.70
CA LEU A 373 -19.65 -1.20 13.43
C LEU A 373 -19.59 -0.92 14.95
N ALA A 374 -18.40 -0.73 15.52
CA ALA A 374 -18.22 -0.38 16.93
C ALA A 374 -17.25 0.79 17.17
N ASP A 375 -17.65 1.73 18.02
CA ASP A 375 -16.81 2.86 18.44
C ASP A 375 -16.83 3.03 19.96
N PRO A 376 -16.10 2.17 20.69
CA PRO A 376 -15.91 2.34 22.12
C PRO A 376 -15.06 3.56 22.50
N GLY A 377 -14.39 4.19 21.52
CA GLY A 377 -13.55 5.36 21.73
C GLY A 377 -14.26 6.71 21.68
N SER A 378 -15.52 6.74 21.25
CA SER A 378 -16.26 7.96 20.95
C SER A 378 -15.55 8.87 19.93
N CYS A 379 -15.06 8.28 18.84
CA CYS A 379 -14.27 8.94 17.80
C CYS A 379 -15.06 9.36 16.55
N VAL A 380 -16.25 8.79 16.33
CA VAL A 380 -17.09 9.03 15.15
C VAL A 380 -18.54 9.29 15.51
N ARG A 381 -19.25 9.96 14.60
CA ARG A 381 -20.67 10.28 14.74
C ARG A 381 -21.59 9.13 14.33
N THR A 382 -21.18 8.35 13.32
CA THR A 382 -21.99 7.26 12.74
C THR A 382 -21.42 5.91 13.18
N TYR A 383 -22.14 5.18 14.03
CA TYR A 383 -21.68 3.92 14.60
C TYR A 383 -22.84 2.93 14.82
N GLY A 384 -22.53 1.64 14.88
CA GLY A 384 -23.50 0.61 15.26
C GLY A 384 -23.67 0.44 16.76
N THR A 385 -22.58 0.60 17.52
CA THR A 385 -22.58 0.53 18.99
C THR A 385 -21.38 1.27 19.62
N ARG A 386 -21.55 1.72 20.87
CA ARG A 386 -20.48 2.22 21.76
C ARG A 386 -19.90 1.14 22.67
N GLU A 387 -20.50 -0.05 22.68
CA GLU A 387 -20.09 -1.14 23.55
C GLU A 387 -18.76 -1.75 23.07
N ASP A 388 -17.88 -2.10 24.02
CA ASP A 388 -16.59 -2.75 23.75
C ASP A 388 -16.67 -4.25 24.05
N PHE A 389 -16.77 -5.06 23.01
CA PHE A 389 -16.83 -6.52 23.09
C PHE A 389 -16.06 -7.18 21.96
N LEU A 390 -15.86 -8.49 22.06
CA LEU A 390 -15.17 -9.24 21.02
C LEU A 390 -16.04 -9.34 19.76
N ILE A 391 -15.65 -8.62 18.72
CA ILE A 391 -16.16 -8.84 17.36
C ILE A 391 -15.37 -10.01 16.76
N PRO A 392 -15.99 -11.16 16.41
CA PRO A 392 -15.25 -12.37 16.04
C PRO A 392 -14.32 -12.22 14.83
N SER A 393 -14.60 -11.28 13.92
CA SER A 393 -13.72 -10.96 12.79
C SER A 393 -12.33 -10.43 13.24
N ALA A 394 -12.19 -9.98 14.49
CA ALA A 394 -10.90 -9.58 15.05
C ALA A 394 -9.96 -10.77 15.31
N CYS A 395 -10.50 -11.98 15.48
CA CYS A 395 -9.76 -13.17 15.87
C CYS A 395 -8.89 -13.74 14.75
N LEU A 396 -9.40 -13.79 13.52
CA LEU A 396 -8.94 -14.73 12.48
C LEU A 396 -8.28 -14.13 11.23
N ASN A 397 -7.83 -12.86 11.24
CA ASN A 397 -7.08 -12.27 10.11
C ASN A 397 -7.73 -12.53 8.74
N SER A 398 -6.99 -13.03 7.74
CA SER A 398 -7.46 -13.24 6.37
C SER A 398 -8.57 -14.30 6.32
N THR A 399 -8.51 -15.33 7.17
CA THR A 399 -9.46 -16.46 7.14
C THR A 399 -10.85 -16.11 7.64
N VAL A 400 -11.09 -14.88 8.09
CA VAL A 400 -12.45 -14.34 8.36
C VAL A 400 -12.73 -13.05 7.59
N SER A 401 -11.82 -12.63 6.69
CA SER A 401 -11.93 -11.39 5.92
C SER A 401 -11.65 -11.61 4.43
N GLY A 402 -12.21 -12.68 3.88
CA GLY A 402 -12.22 -12.96 2.46
C GLY A 402 -10.90 -13.51 1.94
N LEU A 403 -10.05 -14.06 2.81
CA LEU A 403 -8.68 -14.54 2.51
C LEU A 403 -7.74 -13.47 1.94
N ILE A 404 -8.06 -12.20 2.11
CA ILE A 404 -7.22 -11.09 1.65
C ILE A 404 -6.19 -10.75 2.72
N SER A 405 -4.97 -10.43 2.30
CA SER A 405 -3.89 -9.96 3.19
C SER A 405 -4.12 -8.51 3.64
N ARG A 406 -3.28 -8.02 4.55
CA ARG A 406 -3.19 -6.57 4.72
C ARG A 406 -2.77 -5.93 3.39
N THR A 407 -3.15 -4.69 3.18
CA THR A 407 -2.78 -3.98 1.95
C THR A 407 -1.31 -3.61 1.96
N VAL A 408 -0.72 -3.59 0.78
CA VAL A 408 0.70 -3.43 0.52
C VAL A 408 0.89 -2.18 -0.33
N LEU A 409 1.79 -1.31 0.12
CA LEU A 409 2.21 -0.13 -0.62
C LEU A 409 3.74 -0.17 -0.68
N ARG A 410 4.26 -0.64 -1.82
CA ARG A 410 5.68 -0.81 -2.10
C ARG A 410 5.96 -0.23 -3.48
N ALA A 411 6.88 0.73 -3.57
CA ALA A 411 7.07 1.53 -4.79
C ALA A 411 7.58 0.74 -6.01
N ASP A 412 8.18 -0.44 -5.79
CA ASP A 412 8.62 -1.36 -6.84
C ASP A 412 7.50 -2.30 -7.34
N LEU A 413 6.36 -2.37 -6.63
CA LEU A 413 5.22 -3.23 -6.99
C LEU A 413 3.96 -2.46 -7.38
N VAL A 414 3.77 -1.29 -6.77
CA VAL A 414 2.60 -0.43 -6.94
C VAL A 414 3.05 0.82 -7.68
N GLY A 415 2.73 0.91 -8.96
CA GLY A 415 3.03 2.07 -9.80
C GLY A 415 2.14 3.27 -9.49
N PRO A 416 2.43 4.45 -10.08
CA PRO A 416 1.72 5.70 -9.80
C PRO A 416 0.23 5.67 -10.19
N HIS A 417 -0.17 4.74 -11.06
CA HIS A 417 -1.55 4.57 -11.52
C HIS A 417 -2.21 3.26 -11.05
N ASP A 418 -1.47 2.45 -10.27
CA ASP A 418 -1.98 1.21 -9.71
C ASP A 418 -2.74 1.48 -8.40
N PHE A 419 -3.68 0.60 -8.09
CA PHE A 419 -4.20 0.53 -6.74
C PHE A 419 -3.13 -0.08 -5.82
N HIS A 420 -3.20 0.23 -4.53
CA HIS A 420 -2.43 -0.48 -3.52
C HIS A 420 -2.69 -1.99 -3.63
N GLY A 421 -1.67 -2.79 -3.36
CA GLY A 421 -1.73 -4.23 -3.57
C GLY A 421 -2.31 -5.00 -2.38
N ALA A 422 -2.75 -6.22 -2.61
CA ALA A 422 -2.97 -7.23 -1.57
C ALA A 422 -2.84 -8.64 -2.16
N LYS A 423 -2.62 -9.63 -1.30
CA LYS A 423 -2.60 -11.04 -1.68
C LYS A 423 -3.93 -11.71 -1.35
N PHE A 424 -4.29 -12.68 -2.18
CA PHE A 424 -5.35 -13.64 -1.91
C PHE A 424 -4.74 -14.99 -1.53
N TYR A 425 -4.90 -15.38 -0.27
CA TYR A 425 -4.34 -16.60 0.31
C TYR A 425 -5.17 -17.85 -0.05
N ARG A 426 -5.13 -18.26 -1.32
CA ARG A 426 -5.88 -19.42 -1.86
C ARG A 426 -5.55 -20.72 -1.12
N GLU A 427 -4.31 -20.87 -0.70
CA GLU A 427 -3.81 -22.02 0.05
C GLU A 427 -4.45 -22.17 1.44
N LEU A 428 -5.03 -21.09 1.98
CA LEU A 428 -5.72 -21.09 3.27
C LEU A 428 -7.22 -21.36 3.16
N ALA A 429 -7.73 -21.70 1.97
CA ALA A 429 -9.15 -21.96 1.74
C ALA A 429 -9.74 -23.04 2.67
N GLY A 430 -8.94 -24.02 3.09
CA GLY A 430 -9.39 -25.06 4.04
C GLY A 430 -9.68 -24.55 5.46
N ALA A 431 -9.20 -23.36 5.82
CA ALA A 431 -9.42 -22.72 7.11
C ALA A 431 -10.32 -21.47 7.00
N ASP A 432 -10.88 -21.19 5.82
CA ASP A 432 -11.67 -20.00 5.58
C ASP A 432 -13.08 -20.09 6.18
N VAL A 433 -13.40 -19.13 7.03
CA VAL A 433 -14.70 -18.96 7.68
C VAL A 433 -15.36 -17.63 7.32
N SER A 434 -14.86 -16.92 6.30
CA SER A 434 -15.33 -15.58 5.91
C SER A 434 -16.82 -15.56 5.52
N ASN A 435 -17.27 -16.51 4.70
CA ASN A 435 -18.69 -16.64 4.34
C ASN A 435 -19.53 -17.14 5.51
N ALA A 436 -19.05 -18.15 6.26
CA ALA A 436 -19.73 -18.65 7.45
C ALA A 436 -19.97 -17.54 8.49
N PHE A 437 -18.99 -16.66 8.71
CA PHE A 437 -19.12 -15.49 9.58
C PHE A 437 -20.27 -14.57 9.16
N VAL A 438 -20.29 -14.15 7.89
CA VAL A 438 -21.33 -13.24 7.40
C VAL A 438 -22.71 -13.90 7.36
N ASP A 439 -22.76 -15.19 7.03
CA ASP A 439 -24.01 -15.97 6.98
C ASP A 439 -24.61 -16.15 8.38
N THR A 440 -23.79 -16.50 9.38
CA THR A 440 -24.26 -16.66 10.78
C THR A 440 -24.84 -15.36 11.34
N ILE A 441 -24.22 -14.22 11.04
CA ILE A 441 -24.72 -12.91 11.50
C ILE A 441 -25.98 -12.51 10.72
N ALA A 442 -25.96 -12.65 9.39
CA ALA A 442 -27.11 -12.31 8.55
C ALA A 442 -28.36 -13.12 8.92
N ALA A 443 -28.21 -14.38 9.34
CA ALA A 443 -29.29 -15.21 9.83
C ALA A 443 -30.04 -14.63 11.05
N ARG A 444 -29.45 -13.66 11.77
CA ARG A 444 -30.07 -12.97 12.92
C ARG A 444 -30.76 -11.66 12.53
N PHE A 445 -30.74 -11.23 11.27
CA PHE A 445 -31.28 -9.93 10.86
C PHE A 445 -32.79 -9.78 11.14
N ALA A 446 -33.58 -10.80 10.82
CA ALA A 446 -35.00 -10.80 11.12
C ALA A 446 -35.30 -10.72 12.64
N GLU A 447 -34.49 -11.40 13.46
CA GLU A 447 -34.62 -11.42 14.92
C GLU A 447 -34.40 -10.03 15.54
N VAL A 448 -33.38 -9.30 15.06
CA VAL A 448 -32.93 -8.04 15.68
C VAL A 448 -33.63 -6.79 15.13
N ALA A 449 -34.43 -6.91 14.07
CA ALA A 449 -35.02 -5.80 13.33
C ALA A 449 -35.76 -4.78 14.20
N GLU A 450 -36.60 -5.22 15.13
CA GLU A 450 -37.33 -4.33 16.04
C GLU A 450 -36.40 -3.59 17.00
N THR A 451 -35.35 -4.26 17.48
CA THR A 451 -34.34 -3.65 18.36
C THR A 451 -33.52 -2.61 17.60
N VAL A 452 -33.15 -2.88 16.35
CA VAL A 452 -32.50 -1.92 15.46
C VAL A 452 -33.38 -0.68 15.27
N GLY A 453 -34.66 -0.86 14.94
CA GLY A 453 -35.59 0.25 14.75
C GLY A 453 -35.73 1.15 15.99
N ARG A 454 -35.66 0.58 17.20
CA ARG A 454 -35.65 1.34 18.46
C ARG A 454 -34.35 2.11 18.65
N ARG A 455 -33.19 1.45 18.47
CA ARG A 455 -31.87 2.07 18.59
C ARG A 455 -31.68 3.23 17.63
N VAL A 456 -32.11 3.09 16.38
CA VAL A 456 -32.02 4.17 15.37
C VAL A 456 -32.83 5.40 15.80
N LYS A 457 -34.04 5.21 16.35
CA LYS A 457 -34.85 6.32 16.88
C LYS A 457 -34.18 7.00 18.08
N GLU A 458 -33.57 6.22 18.98
CA GLU A 458 -32.81 6.75 20.12
C GLU A 458 -31.60 7.56 19.64
N LEU A 459 -30.87 7.08 18.63
CA LEU A 459 -29.71 7.75 18.05
C LEU A 459 -30.07 9.02 17.26
N ALA A 460 -31.24 9.06 16.62
CA ALA A 460 -31.72 10.24 15.91
C ALA A 460 -31.99 11.42 16.85
N GLY A 461 -32.34 11.15 18.11
CA GLY A 461 -32.62 12.16 19.13
C GLY A 461 -31.44 12.47 20.07
N SER A 462 -30.28 11.83 19.91
CA SER A 462 -29.13 12.00 20.80
C SER A 462 -28.01 12.83 20.19
N ASP A 463 -27.23 13.50 21.04
CA ASP A 463 -25.97 14.10 20.62
C ASP A 463 -24.92 13.00 20.42
N ARG A 464 -24.46 12.85 19.18
CA ARG A 464 -23.47 11.85 18.76
C ARG A 464 -22.14 12.48 18.38
N ALA A 465 -21.90 13.75 18.76
CA ALA A 465 -20.64 14.42 18.50
C ALA A 465 -19.45 13.59 19.07
N PRO A 466 -18.37 13.38 18.29
CA PRO A 466 -17.18 12.69 18.79
C PRO A 466 -16.59 13.39 20.01
N THR A 467 -16.55 12.69 21.15
CA THR A 467 -15.97 13.23 22.39
C THR A 467 -14.49 12.93 22.51
N TRP A 468 -13.94 11.99 21.74
CA TRP A 468 -12.54 11.53 21.80
C TRP A 468 -12.10 11.04 23.18
N GLU A 469 -13.04 10.51 23.97
CA GLU A 469 -12.76 9.95 25.30
C GLU A 469 -11.73 8.82 25.25
N GLY A 470 -11.81 7.99 24.21
CA GLY A 470 -10.87 6.91 23.99
C GLY A 470 -9.43 7.38 23.80
N TRP A 471 -9.22 8.53 23.13
CA TRP A 471 -7.89 9.12 22.95
C TRP A 471 -7.32 9.61 24.29
N ARG A 472 -8.13 10.34 25.08
CA ARG A 472 -7.72 10.83 26.41
C ARG A 472 -7.35 9.69 27.36
N ALA A 473 -8.11 8.60 27.34
CA ALA A 473 -7.81 7.42 28.16
C ALA A 473 -6.49 6.76 27.75
N VAL A 474 -6.20 6.71 26.44
CA VAL A 474 -4.93 6.17 25.92
C VAL A 474 -3.74 7.04 26.32
N GLU A 475 -3.87 8.38 26.26
CA GLU A 475 -2.84 9.32 26.73
C GLU A 475 -2.56 9.12 28.23
N ARG A 476 -3.61 9.13 29.05
CA ARG A 476 -3.52 8.92 30.49
C ARG A 476 -2.82 7.60 30.84
N LEU A 477 -3.24 6.48 30.24
CA LEU A 477 -2.63 5.18 30.48
C LEU A 477 -1.17 5.13 30.00
N SER A 478 -0.82 5.85 28.93
CA SER A 478 0.55 5.92 28.44
C SER A 478 1.47 6.61 29.46
N GLU A 479 0.99 7.69 30.09
CA GLU A 479 1.70 8.44 31.13
C GLU A 479 1.77 7.66 32.45
N GLU A 480 0.64 7.15 32.94
CA GLU A 480 0.52 6.42 34.22
C GLU A 480 1.44 5.22 34.28
N TYR A 481 1.54 4.46 33.19
CA TYR A 481 2.37 3.28 33.10
C TYR A 481 3.78 3.57 32.56
N GLY A 482 4.16 4.84 32.37
CA GLY A 482 5.50 5.25 31.93
C GLY A 482 5.89 4.76 30.53
N ILE A 483 4.91 4.46 29.68
CA ILE A 483 5.11 3.95 28.32
C ILE A 483 5.59 5.07 27.38
N ASN A 484 5.05 6.28 27.54
CA ASN A 484 5.37 7.48 26.74
C ASN A 484 5.24 7.30 25.22
N ASP A 485 4.44 6.32 24.78
CA ASP A 485 4.05 6.10 23.39
C ASP A 485 2.63 5.53 23.34
N VAL A 486 1.68 6.33 22.85
CA VAL A 486 0.28 5.93 22.67
C VAL A 486 0.12 4.75 21.71
N ASN A 487 1.11 4.44 20.87
CA ASN A 487 1.06 3.30 19.95
C ASN A 487 1.21 1.96 20.65
N LEU A 488 1.80 1.93 21.84
CA LEU A 488 1.97 0.74 22.66
C LEU A 488 0.77 0.46 23.58
N VAL A 489 -0.19 1.39 23.62
CA VAL A 489 -1.47 1.25 24.32
C VAL A 489 -2.52 0.83 23.29
N LYS A 490 -3.11 -0.35 23.48
CA LYS A 490 -4.01 -1.02 22.53
C LYS A 490 -5.42 -1.12 23.09
N PRO A 491 -6.28 -0.12 22.84
CA PRO A 491 -7.57 -0.03 23.48
C PRO A 491 -8.62 -0.94 22.83
N GLY A 492 -9.43 -1.55 23.69
CA GLY A 492 -10.57 -2.36 23.30
C GLY A 492 -10.29 -3.87 23.36
N VAL A 493 -11.37 -4.64 23.45
CA VAL A 493 -11.31 -6.10 23.52
C VAL A 493 -10.60 -6.70 22.29
N GLY A 494 -10.94 -6.25 21.09
CA GLY A 494 -10.36 -6.77 19.86
C GLY A 494 -8.85 -6.50 19.75
N GLU A 495 -8.41 -5.30 20.10
CA GLU A 495 -6.99 -4.94 20.08
C GLU A 495 -6.18 -5.64 21.19
N THR A 496 -6.75 -5.76 22.39
CA THR A 496 -6.15 -6.53 23.50
C THR A 496 -6.00 -8.00 23.13
N THR A 497 -7.01 -8.58 22.48
CA THR A 497 -6.94 -9.95 21.93
C THR A 497 -5.76 -10.08 20.96
N ARG A 498 -5.56 -9.13 20.06
CA ARG A 498 -4.42 -9.14 19.11
C ARG A 498 -3.06 -8.99 19.80
N VAL A 499 -2.98 -8.18 20.86
CA VAL A 499 -1.75 -8.06 21.66
C VAL A 499 -1.38 -9.41 22.27
N LEU A 500 -2.33 -10.07 22.93
CA LEU A 500 -2.11 -11.37 23.55
C LEU A 500 -1.71 -12.47 22.57
N LEU A 501 -2.21 -12.41 21.35
CA LEU A 501 -1.96 -13.44 20.35
C LEU A 501 -0.68 -13.21 19.54
N ARG A 502 -0.30 -11.95 19.29
CA ARG A 502 0.64 -11.60 18.20
C ARG A 502 1.70 -10.58 18.59
N ARG A 503 1.76 -10.15 19.84
CA ARG A 503 2.75 -9.20 20.36
C ARG A 503 3.37 -9.76 21.64
N VAL A 504 4.26 -8.97 22.23
CA VAL A 504 4.78 -9.19 23.59
C VAL A 504 3.87 -8.41 24.56
N PRO A 505 2.81 -9.04 25.11
CA PRO A 505 1.95 -8.38 26.09
C PRO A 505 2.73 -8.08 27.37
N TRP A 506 2.49 -6.92 27.97
CA TRP A 506 3.03 -6.56 29.28
C TRP A 506 1.99 -6.66 30.38
N ARG A 507 0.89 -5.92 30.24
CA ARG A 507 -0.22 -5.87 31.21
C ARG A 507 -1.54 -5.66 30.49
N ILE A 508 -2.63 -6.02 31.14
CA ILE A 508 -3.98 -5.69 30.69
C ILE A 508 -4.64 -4.85 31.75
N VAL A 509 -5.16 -3.69 31.36
CA VAL A 509 -6.01 -2.87 32.22
C VAL A 509 -7.45 -3.15 31.85
N ALA A 510 -8.25 -3.63 32.78
CA ALA A 510 -9.62 -4.05 32.56
C ALA A 510 -10.60 -3.20 33.37
N ARG A 511 -11.76 -2.91 32.80
CA ARG A 511 -12.85 -2.26 33.54
C ARG A 511 -13.38 -3.24 34.58
N ARG A 512 -13.48 -2.77 35.83
CA ARG A 512 -14.10 -3.54 36.91
C ARG A 512 -15.53 -3.91 36.54
N GLY A 513 -15.90 -5.17 36.78
CA GLY A 513 -17.25 -5.65 36.50
C GLY A 513 -17.59 -5.83 35.02
N ALA A 514 -16.60 -5.87 34.11
CA ALA A 514 -16.82 -6.14 32.69
C ALA A 514 -17.51 -7.49 32.35
N GLY A 515 -17.61 -8.40 33.33
CA GLY A 515 -18.35 -9.65 33.19
C GLY A 515 -17.82 -10.55 32.08
N ALA A 516 -18.74 -11.14 31.31
CA ALA A 516 -18.45 -12.14 30.28
C ALA A 516 -17.68 -11.58 29.07
N ASP A 517 -17.78 -10.28 28.79
CA ASP A 517 -17.06 -9.63 27.68
C ASP A 517 -15.52 -9.67 27.86
N LEU A 518 -15.04 -10.01 29.06
CA LEU A 518 -13.61 -10.13 29.39
C LEU A 518 -13.13 -11.59 29.54
N ASP A 519 -14.00 -12.59 29.48
CA ASP A 519 -13.65 -13.97 29.87
C ASP A 519 -12.58 -14.59 28.96
N HIS A 520 -12.64 -14.36 27.64
CA HIS A 520 -11.58 -14.83 26.74
C HIS A 520 -10.26 -14.08 26.95
N ILE A 521 -10.29 -12.80 27.34
CA ILE A 521 -9.09 -12.04 27.68
C ILE A 521 -8.45 -12.63 28.93
N ARG A 522 -9.23 -12.91 29.98
CA ARG A 522 -8.73 -13.54 31.22
C ARG A 522 -8.07 -14.89 30.91
N LEU A 523 -8.72 -15.72 30.11
CA LEU A 523 -8.18 -17.01 29.68
C LEU A 523 -6.85 -16.87 28.92
N LEU A 524 -6.79 -15.98 27.93
CA LEU A 524 -5.58 -15.75 27.14
C LEU A 524 -4.45 -15.12 27.99
N ALA A 525 -4.79 -14.22 28.91
CA ALA A 525 -3.84 -13.60 29.81
C ALA A 525 -3.23 -14.63 30.78
N GLU A 526 -4.06 -15.51 31.36
CA GLU A 526 -3.61 -16.61 32.21
C GLU A 526 -2.64 -17.54 31.46
N GLN A 527 -3.00 -17.95 30.23
CA GLN A 527 -2.15 -18.80 29.40
C GLN A 527 -0.80 -18.16 29.08
N ARG A 528 -0.76 -16.83 28.92
CA ARG A 528 0.44 -16.07 28.58
C ARG A 528 1.22 -15.56 29.80
N GLY A 529 0.69 -15.73 31.01
CA GLY A 529 1.28 -15.18 32.24
C GLY A 529 1.23 -13.65 32.32
N VAL A 530 0.22 -13.03 31.72
CA VAL A 530 0.07 -11.56 31.67
C VAL A 530 -0.87 -11.11 32.80
N PRO A 531 -0.46 -10.18 33.68
CA PRO A 531 -1.33 -9.69 34.73
C PRO A 531 -2.50 -8.86 34.16
N VAL A 532 -3.66 -9.04 34.78
CA VAL A 532 -4.88 -8.27 34.51
C VAL A 532 -5.17 -7.39 35.73
N GLU A 533 -5.14 -6.09 35.55
CA GLU A 533 -5.38 -5.07 36.58
C GLU A 533 -6.75 -4.45 36.37
N GLU A 534 -7.55 -4.34 37.42
CA GLU A 534 -8.90 -3.76 37.33
C GLU A 534 -8.93 -2.29 37.73
N THR A 535 -9.61 -1.47 36.95
CA THR A 535 -9.85 -0.04 37.20
C THR A 535 -11.32 0.33 36.99
N ASP A 536 -11.79 1.40 37.64
CA ASP A 536 -13.13 1.96 37.41
C ASP A 536 -13.15 2.99 36.27
N ASP A 537 -12.01 3.65 35.99
CA ASP A 537 -11.92 4.75 35.02
C ASP A 537 -11.34 4.25 33.69
N LEU A 538 -12.18 3.56 32.92
CA LEU A 538 -11.83 3.09 31.58
C LEU A 538 -13.03 3.15 30.63
N PRO A 539 -12.95 3.85 29.47
CA PRO A 539 -14.03 3.87 28.47
C PRO A 539 -14.14 2.56 27.68
N TYR A 540 -13.16 1.68 27.81
CA TYR A 540 -13.12 0.34 27.22
C TYR A 540 -13.43 -0.74 28.26
N THR A 541 -13.80 -1.93 27.80
CA THR A 541 -13.84 -3.15 28.62
C THR A 541 -12.42 -3.55 29.02
N CYS A 542 -11.44 -3.43 28.12
CA CYS A 542 -10.04 -3.59 28.47
C CYS A 542 -9.08 -2.87 27.51
N VAL A 543 -7.83 -2.74 27.93
CA VAL A 543 -6.71 -2.19 27.17
C VAL A 543 -5.51 -3.10 27.35
N GLY A 544 -4.93 -3.56 26.23
CA GLY A 544 -3.67 -4.27 26.22
C GLY A 544 -2.50 -3.29 26.19
N LEU A 545 -1.54 -3.46 27.09
CA LEU A 545 -0.30 -2.70 27.11
C LEU A 545 0.84 -3.55 26.55
N ILE A 546 1.59 -2.99 25.60
CA ILE A 546 2.79 -3.60 25.02
C ILE A 546 4.02 -3.05 25.76
N HIS A 547 5.01 -3.90 26.01
CA HIS A 547 6.22 -3.51 26.71
C HIS A 547 7.04 -2.47 25.90
N PRO A 548 7.50 -1.36 26.51
CA PRO A 548 8.25 -0.30 25.81
C PRO A 548 9.71 -0.66 25.48
N ARG A 549 10.30 -1.65 26.16
CA ARG A 549 11.62 -2.19 25.81
C ARG A 549 11.48 -3.58 25.19
N TYR A 550 11.81 -3.72 23.91
CA TYR A 550 11.88 -5.02 23.28
C TYR A 550 13.10 -5.80 23.82
N THR A 551 12.91 -7.06 24.21
CA THR A 551 14.03 -7.98 24.45
C THR A 551 13.82 -9.18 23.54
N ARG A 552 14.73 -9.42 22.60
CA ARG A 552 14.73 -10.64 21.76
C ARG A 552 14.80 -11.83 22.75
N GLY A 553 13.75 -12.66 22.79
CA GLY A 553 13.60 -13.76 23.76
C GLY A 553 12.66 -13.51 24.96
N ALA A 554 11.89 -12.42 25.00
CA ALA A 554 10.95 -12.12 26.09
C ALA A 554 9.65 -12.94 26.09
N THR A 555 9.47 -13.84 25.13
CA THR A 555 8.50 -14.94 25.20
C THR A 555 9.26 -16.25 25.15
N GLY A 556 9.13 -17.09 26.18
CA GLY A 556 9.75 -18.41 26.18
C GLY A 556 9.23 -19.30 25.04
N ALA A 557 9.90 -20.41 24.77
CA ALA A 557 9.42 -21.41 23.79
C ALA A 557 8.04 -21.99 24.14
N ASP A 558 7.55 -21.73 25.36
CA ASP A 558 6.23 -22.06 25.89
C ASP A 558 5.17 -20.95 25.70
N GLY A 559 5.54 -19.82 25.10
CA GLY A 559 4.64 -18.70 24.81
C GLY A 559 4.34 -17.77 26.00
N LYS A 560 5.01 -17.96 27.15
CA LYS A 560 4.83 -17.11 28.34
C LYS A 560 5.72 -15.87 28.31
N ALA A 561 5.21 -14.75 28.84
CA ALA A 561 6.01 -13.54 29.03
C ALA A 561 7.16 -13.80 30.02
N VAL A 562 8.38 -13.43 29.64
CA VAL A 562 9.55 -13.50 30.51
C VAL A 562 9.53 -12.29 31.43
N HIS A 563 9.43 -12.53 32.74
CA HIS A 563 9.62 -11.50 33.75
C HIS A 563 11.09 -11.09 33.76
N LEU A 564 11.40 -9.87 33.33
CA LEU A 564 12.68 -9.24 33.69
C LEU A 564 12.55 -8.74 35.13
N ALA A 565 13.44 -9.24 35.99
CA ALA A 565 13.57 -8.82 37.38
C ALA A 565 14.00 -7.36 37.50
#